data_AF-A0A2S9GCP8-F1
#
_entry.id   AF-A0A2S9GCP8-F1
#
_cell.length_a   1.000
_cell.length_b   1.000
_cell.length_c   1.000
_cell.angle_alpha   90.00
_cell.angle_beta   90.00
_cell.angle_gamma   90.00
#
_symmetry.space_group_name_H-M   'P 1'
#
loop_
_entity.id
_entity.type
_entity.pdbx_description
1 polymer ?
#
loop_
_entity_poly.entity_id
_entity_poly.type
_entity_poly.pdbx_seq_one_letter_code
_entity_poly.pdbx_strand_id
1 'polypeptide(L)'
;PRWGKMVAPGIYGPNHQHFFNFRLDMSIDGAGNSVYEVDSVPEPDPALNPHRNAWITKDTLVASEAEGARDWNWSTGRYWKVANP
;
A
#
# COMPACT_ATOMS: atom_id res chain seq x y z
N PRO A 1 32.00 -4.65 -7.25
CA PRO A 1 31.57 -3.91 -8.47
C PRO A 1 30.37 -3.03 -8.13
N ARG A 2 30.10 -1.98 -8.92
CA ARG A 2 29.01 -1.06 -8.60
C ARG A 2 27.62 -1.65 -8.94
N TRP A 3 27.52 -2.55 -9.94
CA TRP A 3 26.24 -3.12 -10.44
C TRP A 3 25.98 -4.57 -9.98
N GLY A 4 26.73 -5.06 -8.99
CA GLY A 4 26.70 -6.47 -8.60
C GLY A 4 27.84 -6.83 -7.65
N LYS A 5 27.98 -8.11 -7.36
CA LYS A 5 29.02 -8.64 -6.47
C LYS A 5 29.78 -9.79 -7.13
N MET A 6 31.06 -9.93 -6.77
CA MET A 6 31.79 -11.15 -7.06
C MET A 6 31.36 -12.19 -6.03
N VAL A 7 30.85 -13.33 -6.50
CA VAL A 7 30.36 -14.40 -5.61
C VAL A 7 31.39 -15.54 -5.48
N ALA A 8 32.32 -15.63 -6.42
CA ALA A 8 33.51 -16.49 -6.39
C ALA A 8 34.58 -15.90 -7.34
N PRO A 9 35.85 -16.38 -7.31
CA PRO A 9 36.85 -15.97 -8.29
C PRO A 9 36.35 -16.17 -9.72
N GLY A 10 36.31 -15.10 -10.51
CA GLY A 10 35.82 -15.11 -11.88
C GLY A 10 34.29 -15.17 -12.06
N ILE A 11 33.49 -15.20 -10.98
CA ILE A 11 32.02 -15.28 -11.06
C ILE A 11 31.37 -13.98 -10.56
N TYR A 12 30.68 -13.30 -11.49
CA TYR A 12 29.97 -12.04 -11.23
C TYR A 12 28.46 -12.25 -11.14
N GLY A 13 27.88 -11.88 -10.00
CA GLY A 13 26.43 -11.82 -9.80
C GLY A 13 25.91 -10.40 -9.99
N PRO A 14 25.15 -10.10 -11.07
CA PRO A 14 24.55 -8.79 -11.26
C PRO A 14 23.38 -8.57 -10.28
N ASN A 15 23.24 -7.32 -9.82
CA ASN A 15 22.04 -6.91 -9.10
C ASN A 15 20.82 -7.06 -10.03
N HIS A 16 19.72 -7.60 -9.50
CA HIS A 16 18.45 -7.77 -10.22
C HIS A 16 17.29 -7.74 -9.23
N GLN A 17 16.06 -7.60 -9.72
CA GLN A 17 14.85 -7.56 -8.91
C GLN A 17 13.88 -8.65 -9.39
N HIS A 18 13.06 -9.14 -8.46
CA HIS A 18 11.97 -10.07 -8.71
C HIS A 18 10.67 -9.36 -8.37
N PHE A 19 9.76 -9.29 -9.33
CA PHE A 19 8.43 -8.70 -9.16
C PHE A 19 7.38 -9.78 -9.37
N PHE A 20 6.38 -9.78 -8.51
CA PHE A 20 5.25 -10.70 -8.58
C PHE A 20 3.99 -9.87 -8.88
N ASN A 21 3.10 -10.43 -9.70
CA ASN A 21 1.80 -9.86 -9.95
C ASN A 21 0.73 -10.90 -9.64
N PHE A 22 -0.30 -10.46 -8.94
CA PHE A 22 -1.44 -11.28 -8.58
C PHE A 22 -2.70 -10.62 -9.13
N ARG A 23 -3.55 -11.40 -9.79
CA ARG A 23 -4.89 -10.99 -10.15
C ARG A 23 -5.86 -11.55 -9.10
N LEU A 24 -6.55 -10.66 -8.42
CA LEU A 24 -7.62 -10.99 -7.47
C LEU A 24 -8.95 -10.50 -8.06
N ASP A 25 -9.87 -11.42 -8.33
CA ASP A 25 -11.23 -11.13 -8.78
C ASP A 25 -12.13 -11.13 -7.55
N MET A 26 -12.53 -9.94 -7.09
CA MET A 26 -13.14 -9.78 -5.78
C MET A 26 -14.67 -9.85 -5.88
N SER A 27 -15.29 -10.54 -4.93
CA SER A 27 -16.76 -10.66 -4.83
C SER A 27 -17.19 -10.77 -3.35
N ILE A 28 -16.74 -9.83 -2.52
CA ILE A 28 -17.11 -9.74 -1.10
C ILE A 28 -18.63 -9.51 -1.01
N ASP A 29 -19.38 -10.47 -0.47
CA ASP A 29 -20.84 -10.43 -0.35
C ASP A 29 -21.60 -10.07 -1.65
N GLY A 30 -21.00 -10.31 -2.83
CA GLY A 30 -21.56 -9.98 -4.14
C GLY A 30 -20.61 -9.19 -5.03
N ALA A 31 -21.09 -8.80 -6.23
CA ALA A 31 -20.26 -8.19 -7.27
C ALA A 31 -20.07 -6.67 -7.16
N GLY A 32 -20.80 -5.99 -6.28
CA GLY A 32 -20.81 -4.53 -6.14
C GLY A 32 -19.65 -3.96 -5.32
N ASN A 33 -18.43 -4.49 -5.45
CA ASN A 33 -17.33 -4.13 -4.57
C ASN A 33 -16.65 -2.81 -4.95
N SER A 34 -16.15 -2.13 -3.92
CA SER A 34 -15.30 -0.94 -4.00
C SER A 34 -13.96 -1.19 -3.31
N VAL A 35 -12.92 -0.47 -3.76
CA VAL A 35 -11.59 -0.50 -3.14
C VAL A 35 -11.33 0.83 -2.43
N TYR A 36 -10.89 0.74 -1.19
CA TYR A 36 -10.45 1.88 -0.39
C TYR A 36 -8.96 1.75 -0.09
N GLU A 37 -8.22 2.83 -0.33
CA GLU A 37 -6.90 3.05 0.25
C GLU A 37 -7.10 3.52 1.69
N VAL A 38 -6.49 2.81 2.65
CA VAL A 38 -6.64 3.12 4.07
C VAL A 38 -5.29 3.48 4.66
N ASP A 39 -5.20 4.68 5.22
CA ASP A 39 -4.00 5.22 5.85
C ASP A 39 -4.22 5.42 7.36
N SER A 40 -3.20 5.09 8.16
CA SER A 40 -3.15 5.47 9.57
C SER A 40 -2.61 6.90 9.68
N VAL A 41 -3.43 7.82 10.18
CA VAL A 41 -3.08 9.25 10.29
C VAL A 41 -3.34 9.76 11.71
N PRO A 42 -2.55 10.72 12.22
CA PRO A 42 -2.89 11.40 13.47
C PRO A 42 -4.29 12.00 13.40
N GLU A 43 -5.00 12.04 14.52
CA GLU A 43 -6.30 12.73 14.60
C GLU A 43 -6.09 14.21 14.19
N PRO A 44 -6.70 14.65 13.07
CA PRO A 44 -6.45 15.97 12.52
C PRO A 44 -7.07 17.10 13.34
N ASP A 45 -8.15 16.85 14.09
CA ASP A 45 -8.76 17.85 14.97
C ASP A 45 -7.95 17.98 16.28
N PRO A 46 -7.28 19.12 16.52
CA PRO A 46 -6.51 19.32 17.75
C PRO A 46 -7.36 19.26 19.03
N ALA A 47 -8.66 19.58 18.94
CA ALA A 47 -9.57 19.49 20.08
C ALA A 47 -9.84 18.03 20.48
N LEU A 48 -9.79 17.10 19.51
CA LEU A 48 -9.91 15.66 19.74
C LEU A 48 -8.55 15.00 20.04
N ASN A 49 -7.44 15.70 19.82
CA ASN A 49 -6.08 15.20 20.06
C ASN A 49 -5.22 16.09 20.99
N PRO A 50 -5.71 16.46 22.19
CA PRO A 50 -5.01 17.40 23.08
C PRO A 50 -3.63 16.91 23.54
N HIS A 51 -3.41 15.59 23.52
CA HIS A 51 -2.16 14.95 23.95
C HIS A 51 -1.30 14.43 22.80
N ARG A 52 -1.70 14.66 21.53
CA ARG A 52 -0.95 14.27 20.32
C ARG A 52 -0.62 12.78 20.21
N ASN A 53 -1.45 11.94 20.82
CA ASN A 53 -1.29 10.48 20.83
C ASN A 53 -2.46 9.75 20.17
N ALA A 54 -3.52 10.46 19.77
CA ALA A 54 -4.63 9.89 19.04
C ALA A 54 -4.33 9.80 17.54
N TRP A 55 -4.78 8.72 16.92
CA TRP A 55 -4.72 8.48 15.48
C TRP A 55 -5.98 7.75 15.02
N ILE A 56 -6.31 7.88 13.74
CA ILE A 56 -7.47 7.29 13.09
C ILE A 56 -7.06 6.63 11.78
N THR A 57 -7.95 5.82 11.22
CA THR A 57 -7.86 5.37 9.83
C THR A 57 -8.59 6.34 8.93
N LYS A 58 -7.92 6.82 7.88
CA LYS A 58 -8.53 7.59 6.80
C LYS A 58 -8.74 6.68 5.60
N ASP A 59 -10.00 6.44 5.27
CA ASP A 59 -10.40 5.68 4.10
C ASP A 59 -10.58 6.63 2.91
N THR A 60 -9.87 6.35 1.81
CA THR A 60 -9.98 7.08 0.55
C THR A 60 -10.49 6.12 -0.52
N LEU A 61 -11.69 6.37 -1.03
CA LEU A 61 -12.27 5.58 -2.13
C LEU A 61 -11.41 5.76 -3.38
N VAL A 62 -11.09 4.66 -4.05
CA VAL A 62 -10.56 4.67 -5.42
C VAL A 62 -11.77 4.66 -6.36
N ALA A 63 -12.23 5.84 -6.78
CA ALA A 63 -13.54 6.00 -7.40
C ALA A 63 -13.56 5.61 -8.89
N SER A 64 -12.39 5.53 -9.52
CA SER A 64 -12.25 5.17 -10.93
C SER A 64 -10.90 4.51 -11.22
N GLU A 65 -10.78 3.85 -12.37
CA GLU A 65 -9.51 3.27 -12.83
C GLU A 65 -8.41 4.32 -12.97
N ALA A 66 -8.76 5.56 -13.34
CA ALA A 66 -7.83 6.69 -13.45
C ALA A 66 -7.25 7.12 -12.09
N GLU A 67 -7.95 6.84 -11.00
CA GLU A 67 -7.47 7.07 -9.63
C GLU A 67 -6.72 5.85 -9.05
N GLY A 68 -6.69 4.73 -9.79
CA GLY A 68 -6.02 3.50 -9.40
C GLY A 68 -4.49 3.59 -9.41
N ALA A 69 -3.82 2.45 -9.59
CA ALA A 69 -2.35 2.34 -9.62
C ALA A 69 -1.65 3.02 -8.41
N ARG A 70 -2.19 2.78 -7.21
CA ARG A 70 -1.70 3.38 -5.97
C ARG A 70 -0.39 2.74 -5.52
N ASP A 71 0.55 3.56 -5.06
CA ASP A 71 1.75 3.09 -4.37
C ASP A 71 1.48 2.74 -2.91
N TRP A 72 2.26 1.79 -2.40
CA TRP A 72 2.35 1.50 -0.97
C TRP A 72 2.96 2.69 -0.23
N ASN A 73 2.57 2.86 1.04
CA ASN A 73 3.19 3.83 1.91
C ASN A 73 3.38 3.23 3.31
N TRP A 74 4.62 2.92 3.68
CA TRP A 74 4.90 2.37 5.01
C TRP A 74 4.74 3.37 6.15
N SER A 75 4.93 4.67 5.89
CA SER A 75 4.90 5.68 6.95
C SER A 75 3.51 5.85 7.56
N THR A 76 2.46 5.57 6.79
CA THR A 76 1.06 5.55 7.23
C THR A 76 0.53 4.13 7.42
N GLY A 77 1.39 3.10 7.28
CA GLY A 77 0.97 1.70 7.31
C GLY A 77 -0.14 1.39 6.30
N ARG A 78 -0.08 2.01 5.10
CA ARG A 78 -1.13 1.94 4.10
C ARG A 78 -1.49 0.50 3.74
N TYR A 79 -2.78 0.24 3.69
CA TYR A 79 -3.34 -1.01 3.18
C TYR A 79 -4.56 -0.74 2.29
N TRP A 80 -5.02 -1.77 1.58
CA TRP A 80 -6.22 -1.69 0.75
C TRP A 80 -7.33 -2.55 1.34
N LYS A 81 -8.53 -1.98 1.41
CA LYS A 81 -9.75 -2.66 1.85
C LYS A 81 -10.68 -2.80 0.66
N VAL A 82 -11.12 -4.02 0.38
CA VAL A 82 -12.18 -4.30 -0.58
C VAL A 82 -13.46 -4.53 0.20
N ALA A 83 -14.52 -3.81 -0.13
CA ALA A 83 -15.78 -3.84 0.61
C ALA A 83 -17.00 -3.80 -0.32
N ASN A 84 -18.11 -4.36 0.14
CA ASN A 84 -19.44 -4.17 -0.45
C ASN A 84 -20.14 -3.05 0.34
N PRO A 85 -20.37 -1.87 -0.27
CA PRO A 85 -20.84 -0.66 0.43
C PRO A 85 -22.33 -0.68 0.80
#